data_AF-A0A535IQA8-F1
#
_entry.id   AF-A0A535IQA8-F1
#
_cell.length_a   1.000
_cell.length_b   1.000
_cell.length_c   1.000
_cell.angle_alpha   90.00
_cell.angle_beta   90.00
_cell.angle_gamma   90.00
#
_symmetry.space_group_name_H-M   'P 1'
#
loop_
_entity.id
_entity.type
_entity.pdbx_description
1 polymer ?
#
loop_
_entity_poly.entity_id
_entity_poly.type
_entity_poly.pdbx_seq_one_letter_code
_entity_poly.pdbx_strand_id
1 'polypeptide(L)'
;MSMAPAPKNTSTVLVVDDDAVTRIMLRRSLELYGYQVIEADDGEQCLAIVDHQRPDLIVLDCVMPRMDGFTVVSRLRAEDDTRSVPILMLTSLQDVGYKVRGFELGADDFLNKPIDRVELVARVRSLLRLKDYNDELQQKNILLRQALSRYVVEEVANEILAQKHPNLYLNGQSSRVTVLYANIRGFCRLFASHDAQMVIRMLNSIYEKLVPIIFEHRGTFDKYIGDAVTAFFGAPVHYPDDSTRAVQTAVAMQGAFSQLKKEQASLAALGLGIGIFTGDAVVGYIGSEQAMDYTVLGWPADAAKALEASADAGQILIDPTTQTALGDAVRVRAREPLQLDGAQTTLQPFEVLGIHSNGKN
;
A
#
# COMPACT_ATOMS: atom_id res chain seq x y z
N MET A 1 2.41 24.87 -47.07
CA MET A 1 1.72 24.09 -46.03
C MET A 1 2.35 24.47 -44.70
N SER A 2 1.63 25.25 -43.89
CA SER A 2 2.12 25.77 -42.62
C SER A 2 1.98 24.68 -41.55
N MET A 3 3.10 24.20 -41.00
CA MET A 3 3.09 23.31 -39.84
C MET A 3 2.64 24.12 -38.61
N ALA A 4 1.56 23.68 -37.96
CA ALA A 4 1.13 24.25 -36.68
C ALA A 4 2.27 24.23 -35.66
N PRO A 5 2.37 25.23 -34.76
CA PRO A 5 3.41 25.26 -33.74
C PRO A 5 3.26 24.05 -32.81
N ALA A 6 4.34 23.28 -32.66
CA ALA A 6 4.40 22.17 -31.72
C ALA A 6 4.23 22.67 -30.28
N PRO A 7 3.62 21.89 -29.36
CA PRO A 7 3.54 22.26 -27.96
C PRO A 7 4.94 22.56 -27.40
N LYS A 8 5.06 23.57 -26.52
CA LYS A 8 6.30 23.87 -25.80
C LYS A 8 6.68 22.67 -24.93
N ASN A 9 7.54 21.78 -25.42
CA ASN A 9 8.10 20.68 -24.65
C ASN A 9 9.07 21.26 -23.61
N THR A 10 8.68 21.32 -22.33
CA THR A 10 9.56 21.79 -21.24
C THR A 10 10.56 20.73 -20.77
N SER A 11 10.62 19.57 -21.43
CA SER A 11 11.52 18.47 -21.05
C SER A 11 12.99 18.89 -21.17
N THR A 12 13.78 18.47 -20.20
CA THR A 12 15.21 18.76 -20.10
C THR A 12 16.02 17.62 -20.70
N VAL A 13 16.83 17.89 -21.72
CA VAL A 13 17.71 16.92 -22.37
C VAL A 13 19.16 17.23 -21.99
N LEU A 14 19.86 16.25 -21.42
CA LEU A 14 21.30 16.36 -21.18
C LEU A 14 22.06 15.85 -22.40
N VAL A 15 22.85 16.70 -23.03
CA VAL A 15 23.72 16.36 -24.17
C VAL A 15 25.15 16.18 -23.68
N VAL A 16 25.74 15.02 -23.97
CA VAL A 16 27.07 14.62 -23.51
C VAL A 16 27.90 14.17 -24.70
N ASP A 17 28.96 14.90 -25.03
CA ASP A 17 29.88 14.61 -26.13
C ASP A 17 31.16 15.42 -25.86
N ASP A 18 32.36 14.94 -26.12
CA ASP A 18 33.60 15.69 -25.85
C ASP A 18 33.89 16.76 -26.90
N ASP A 19 33.33 16.62 -28.11
CA ASP A 19 33.46 17.58 -29.20
C ASP A 19 32.46 18.76 -29.04
N ALA A 20 33.00 19.95 -28.77
CA ALA A 20 32.20 21.16 -28.57
C ALA A 20 31.34 21.52 -29.79
N VAL A 21 31.80 21.23 -31.01
CA VAL A 21 31.04 21.51 -32.24
C VAL A 21 29.79 20.64 -32.31
N THR A 22 29.94 19.34 -31.99
CA THR A 22 28.84 18.39 -31.93
C THR A 22 27.84 18.77 -30.83
N ARG A 23 28.29 19.11 -29.62
CA ARG A 23 27.40 19.61 -28.54
C ARG A 23 26.59 20.82 -28.98
N ILE A 24 27.23 21.85 -29.56
CA ILE A 24 26.54 23.05 -30.06
C ILE A 24 25.49 22.71 -31.13
N MET A 25 25.81 21.77 -32.03
CA MET A 25 24.89 21.33 -33.08
C MET A 25 23.68 20.60 -32.50
N LEU A 26 23.91 19.64 -31.58
CA LEU A 26 22.86 18.90 -30.89
C LEU A 26 21.96 19.84 -30.09
N ARG A 27 22.55 20.71 -29.26
CA ARG A 27 21.83 21.70 -28.46
C ARG A 27 20.94 22.57 -29.32
N ARG A 28 21.48 23.21 -30.37
CA ARG A 28 20.68 24.07 -31.27
C ARG A 28 19.55 23.28 -31.94
N SER A 29 19.81 22.03 -32.33
CA SER A 29 18.81 21.18 -32.96
C SER A 29 17.66 20.85 -32.02
N LEU A 30 17.94 20.61 -30.73
CA LEU A 30 16.92 20.29 -29.72
C LEU A 30 16.17 21.55 -29.24
N GLU A 31 16.88 22.66 -28.97
CA GLU A 31 16.29 23.94 -28.56
C GLU A 31 15.29 24.47 -29.59
N LEU A 32 15.55 24.28 -30.89
CA LEU A 32 14.61 24.66 -31.97
C LEU A 32 13.25 23.95 -31.88
N TYR A 33 13.19 22.78 -31.24
CA TYR A 33 11.95 22.04 -30.98
C TYR A 33 11.42 22.25 -29.56
N GLY A 34 11.97 23.21 -28.82
CA GLY A 34 11.46 23.68 -27.54
C GLY A 34 12.07 23.03 -26.29
N TYR A 35 12.94 22.03 -26.45
CA TYR A 35 13.59 21.35 -25.33
C TYR A 35 14.54 22.28 -24.56
N GLN A 36 14.60 22.12 -23.24
CA GLN A 36 15.69 22.68 -22.45
C GLN A 36 16.91 21.77 -22.58
N VAL A 37 18.09 22.34 -22.79
CA VAL A 37 19.31 21.54 -22.98
C VAL A 37 20.35 21.89 -21.93
N ILE A 38 20.89 20.87 -21.30
CA ILE A 38 22.07 20.95 -20.44
C ILE A 38 23.20 20.25 -21.20
N GLU A 39 24.43 20.73 -21.08
CA GLU A 39 25.59 20.18 -21.77
C GLU A 39 26.60 19.63 -20.76
N ALA A 40 27.22 18.50 -21.09
CA ALA A 40 28.40 17.94 -20.41
C ALA A 40 29.47 17.58 -21.44
N ASP A 41 30.75 17.81 -21.13
CA ASP A 41 31.86 17.53 -22.02
C ASP A 41 32.50 16.14 -21.82
N ASP A 42 32.06 15.39 -20.80
CA ASP A 42 32.47 14.01 -20.58
C ASP A 42 31.48 13.23 -19.69
N GLY A 43 31.82 11.97 -19.41
CA GLY A 43 31.05 11.11 -18.52
C GLY A 43 31.08 11.49 -17.03
N GLU A 44 32.16 12.09 -16.52
CA GLU A 44 32.25 12.49 -15.10
C GLU A 44 31.34 13.68 -14.80
N GLN A 45 31.36 14.69 -15.67
CA GLN A 45 30.49 15.84 -15.62
C GLN A 45 29.02 15.44 -15.85
N CYS A 46 28.76 14.49 -16.76
CA CYS A 46 27.42 13.94 -16.96
C CYS A 46 26.84 13.39 -15.65
N LEU A 47 27.58 12.51 -14.96
CA LEU A 47 27.14 11.93 -13.69
C LEU A 47 26.97 13.01 -12.62
N ALA A 48 27.93 13.95 -12.51
CA ALA A 48 27.83 15.05 -11.57
C ALA A 48 26.59 15.93 -11.81
N ILE A 49 26.20 16.17 -13.06
CA ILE A 49 24.98 16.91 -13.39
C ILE A 49 23.75 16.11 -12.99
N VAL A 50 23.67 14.83 -13.34
CA VAL A 50 22.52 13.97 -13.03
C VAL A 50 22.26 13.88 -11.52
N ASP A 51 23.31 13.87 -10.71
CA ASP A 51 23.21 13.87 -9.24
C ASP A 51 22.55 15.15 -8.68
N HIS A 52 22.70 16.29 -9.35
CA HIS A 52 22.15 17.58 -8.90
C HIS A 52 20.83 17.95 -9.57
N GLN A 53 20.67 17.58 -10.84
CA GLN A 53 19.52 17.90 -11.67
C GLN A 53 19.19 16.72 -12.58
N ARG A 54 18.01 16.12 -12.40
CA ARG A 54 17.58 14.99 -13.22
C ARG A 54 17.10 15.47 -14.59
N PRO A 55 17.75 15.05 -15.70
CA PRO A 55 17.21 15.27 -17.03
C PRO A 55 16.07 14.28 -17.34
N ASP A 56 15.22 14.64 -18.28
CA ASP A 56 14.17 13.76 -18.80
C ASP A 56 14.70 12.77 -19.84
N LEU A 57 15.84 13.06 -20.47
CA LEU A 57 16.53 12.20 -21.42
C LEU A 57 18.02 12.58 -21.51
N ILE A 58 18.88 11.61 -21.73
CA ILE A 58 20.31 11.83 -21.97
C ILE A 58 20.65 11.43 -23.41
N VAL A 59 21.28 12.34 -24.16
CA VAL A 59 21.92 12.06 -25.44
C VAL A 59 23.42 11.96 -25.19
N LEU A 60 24.01 10.79 -25.41
CA LEU A 60 25.35 10.45 -24.89
C LEU A 60 26.25 9.88 -25.97
N ASP A 61 27.44 10.46 -26.16
CA ASP A 61 28.43 9.87 -27.05
C ASP A 61 29.00 8.56 -26.50
N CYS A 62 29.15 7.57 -27.39
CA CYS A 62 29.73 6.28 -27.04
C CYS A 62 31.21 6.41 -26.65
N VAL A 63 31.96 7.24 -27.37
CA VAL A 63 33.42 7.30 -27.27
C VAL A 63 33.83 8.69 -26.79
N MET A 64 34.28 8.78 -25.56
CA MET A 64 34.76 10.04 -24.96
C MET A 64 36.05 9.77 -24.16
N PRO A 65 36.93 10.79 -24.00
CA PRO A 65 38.08 10.73 -23.10
C PRO A 65 37.65 10.54 -21.64
N ARG A 66 38.55 10.03 -20.80
CA ARG A 66 38.38 9.75 -19.36
C ARG A 66 37.35 8.67 -19.04
N MET A 67 36.10 8.83 -19.46
CA MET A 67 35.01 7.89 -19.23
C MET A 67 34.16 7.75 -20.49
N ASP A 68 34.06 6.52 -21.01
CA ASP A 68 33.23 6.22 -22.18
C ASP A 68 31.72 6.19 -21.83
N GLY A 69 30.88 6.37 -22.85
CA GLY A 69 29.44 6.40 -22.67
C GLY A 69 28.87 5.09 -22.11
N PHE A 70 29.46 3.94 -22.44
CA PHE A 70 29.02 2.64 -21.91
C PHE A 70 29.19 2.54 -20.38
N THR A 71 30.27 3.11 -19.86
CA THR A 71 30.53 3.20 -18.42
C THR A 71 29.52 4.11 -17.73
N VAL A 72 29.16 5.24 -18.37
CA VAL A 72 28.11 6.15 -17.87
C VAL A 72 26.76 5.43 -17.81
N VAL A 73 26.34 4.74 -18.88
CA VAL A 73 25.09 3.95 -18.90
C VAL A 73 25.08 2.95 -17.75
N SER A 74 26.16 2.19 -17.58
CA SER A 74 26.26 1.17 -16.53
C SER A 74 26.08 1.76 -15.13
N ARG A 75 26.65 2.94 -14.85
CA ARG A 75 26.50 3.64 -13.56
C ARG A 75 25.09 4.16 -13.36
N LEU A 76 24.51 4.81 -14.38
CA LEU A 76 23.14 5.33 -14.30
C LEU A 76 22.09 4.23 -14.14
N ARG A 77 22.35 3.02 -14.64
CA ARG A 77 21.45 1.86 -14.46
C ARG A 77 21.61 1.15 -13.13
N ALA A 78 22.72 1.37 -12.42
CA ALA A 78 22.98 0.80 -11.10
C ALA A 78 22.24 1.53 -9.97
N GLU A 79 21.88 2.80 -10.17
CA GLU A 79 21.16 3.61 -9.18
C GLU A 79 19.65 3.62 -9.48
N ASP A 80 18.82 3.28 -8.48
CA ASP A 80 17.36 3.19 -8.63
C ASP A 80 16.73 4.48 -9.17
N ASP A 81 17.32 5.60 -8.78
CA ASP A 81 16.86 6.95 -9.07
C ASP A 81 17.11 7.43 -10.50
N THR A 82 18.09 6.85 -11.19
CA THR A 82 18.48 7.23 -12.56
C THR A 82 18.24 6.11 -13.56
N ARG A 83 17.94 4.90 -13.09
CA ARG A 83 17.73 3.72 -13.93
C ARG A 83 16.60 3.88 -14.94
N SER A 84 15.60 4.73 -14.67
CA SER A 84 14.46 4.99 -15.57
C SER A 84 14.69 6.09 -16.60
N VAL A 85 15.79 6.87 -16.49
CA VAL A 85 16.06 7.97 -17.42
C VAL A 85 16.43 7.40 -18.80
N PRO A 86 15.71 7.75 -19.89
CA PRO A 86 16.04 7.30 -21.23
C PRO A 86 17.41 7.78 -21.69
N ILE A 87 18.20 6.89 -22.31
CA ILE A 87 19.53 7.19 -22.83
C ILE A 87 19.58 6.86 -24.33
N LEU A 88 19.76 7.91 -25.14
CA LEU A 88 20.02 7.83 -26.57
C LEU A 88 21.54 7.90 -26.82
N MET A 89 22.14 6.80 -27.25
CA MET A 89 23.58 6.73 -27.50
C MET A 89 23.92 7.22 -28.92
N LEU A 90 24.94 8.06 -29.06
CA LEU A 90 25.50 8.50 -30.33
C LEU A 90 26.70 7.64 -30.68
N THR A 91 26.71 7.05 -31.88
CA THR A 91 27.77 6.11 -32.28
C THR A 91 28.31 6.39 -33.67
N SER A 92 29.64 6.38 -33.82
CA SER A 92 30.32 6.33 -35.13
C SER A 92 30.52 4.90 -35.64
N LEU A 93 30.24 3.90 -34.80
CA LEU A 93 30.52 2.49 -35.07
C LEU A 93 29.40 1.89 -35.90
N GLN A 94 29.73 1.44 -37.11
CA GLN A 94 28.85 0.62 -37.96
C GLN A 94 28.77 -0.84 -37.49
N ASP A 95 29.51 -1.20 -36.44
CA ASP A 95 29.57 -2.56 -35.92
C ASP A 95 28.37 -2.88 -35.02
N VAL A 96 27.58 -3.86 -35.46
CA VAL A 96 26.40 -4.38 -34.76
C VAL A 96 26.76 -4.84 -33.34
N GLY A 97 27.97 -5.36 -33.11
CA GLY A 97 28.40 -5.87 -31.81
C GLY A 97 28.41 -4.82 -30.70
N TYR A 98 28.78 -3.57 -31.03
CA TYR A 98 28.80 -2.48 -30.03
C TYR A 98 27.40 -1.98 -29.68
N LYS A 99 26.47 -1.99 -30.64
CA LYS A 99 25.06 -1.66 -30.36
C LYS A 99 24.42 -2.72 -29.48
N VAL A 100 24.66 -4.01 -29.77
CA VAL A 100 24.19 -5.12 -28.93
C VAL A 100 24.69 -4.96 -27.51
N ARG A 101 26.00 -4.72 -27.32
CA ARG A 101 26.58 -4.48 -26.00
C ARG A 101 25.95 -3.28 -25.29
N GLY A 102 25.70 -2.18 -25.98
CA GLY A 102 25.10 -1.01 -25.36
C GLY A 102 23.63 -1.22 -24.94
N PHE A 103 22.85 -1.97 -25.72
CA PHE A 103 21.51 -2.42 -25.30
C PHE A 103 21.58 -3.33 -24.07
N GLU A 104 22.54 -4.26 -24.02
CA GLU A 104 22.75 -5.13 -22.85
C GLU A 104 23.11 -4.34 -21.58
N LEU A 105 23.81 -3.22 -21.73
CA LEU A 105 24.12 -2.31 -20.63
C LEU A 105 22.94 -1.40 -20.24
N GLY A 106 21.88 -1.34 -21.05
CA GLY A 106 20.64 -0.63 -20.75
C GLY A 106 20.45 0.71 -21.47
N ALA A 107 21.16 0.96 -22.58
CA ALA A 107 20.82 2.07 -23.48
C ALA A 107 19.47 1.80 -24.17
N ASP A 108 18.65 2.84 -24.35
CA ASP A 108 17.28 2.69 -24.87
C ASP A 108 17.21 2.77 -26.39
N ASP A 109 18.11 3.53 -27.01
CA ASP A 109 18.22 3.63 -28.47
C ASP A 109 19.59 4.15 -28.91
N PHE A 110 19.87 4.10 -30.22
CA PHE A 110 21.11 4.57 -30.82
C PHE A 110 20.86 5.48 -32.03
N LEU A 111 21.74 6.45 -32.22
CA LEU A 111 21.81 7.30 -33.41
C LEU A 111 23.21 7.25 -34.01
N ASN A 112 23.29 7.00 -35.32
CA ASN A 112 24.58 6.95 -36.02
C ASN A 112 25.11 8.37 -36.30
N LYS A 113 26.44 8.55 -36.20
CA LYS A 113 27.16 9.71 -36.75
C LYS A 113 27.43 9.45 -38.25
N PRO A 114 27.28 10.43 -39.17
CA PRO A 114 26.89 11.82 -38.92
C PRO A 114 25.41 11.95 -38.53
N ILE A 115 25.15 12.80 -37.54
CA ILE A 115 23.82 12.96 -36.93
C ILE A 115 22.89 13.73 -37.88
N ASP A 116 21.79 13.09 -38.25
CA ASP A 116 20.66 13.76 -38.89
C ASP A 116 19.76 14.43 -37.83
N ARG A 117 19.45 15.72 -38.02
CA ARG A 117 18.67 16.50 -37.05
C ARG A 117 17.22 16.04 -36.95
N VAL A 118 16.63 15.61 -38.06
CA VAL A 118 15.24 15.13 -38.09
C VAL A 118 15.16 13.80 -37.37
N GLU A 119 16.14 12.91 -37.58
CA GLU A 119 16.22 11.64 -36.88
C GLU A 119 16.45 11.83 -35.37
N LEU A 120 17.40 12.68 -34.97
CA LEU A 120 17.66 13.01 -33.56
C LEU A 120 16.37 13.42 -32.83
N VAL A 121 15.65 14.39 -33.39
CA VAL A 121 14.45 14.94 -32.75
C VAL A 121 13.33 13.91 -32.71
N ALA A 122 13.21 13.06 -33.74
CA ALA A 122 12.22 11.98 -33.76
C ALA A 122 12.51 10.94 -32.66
N ARG A 123 13.78 10.55 -32.49
CA ARG A 123 14.24 9.60 -31.46
C ARG A 123 14.01 10.14 -30.06
N VAL A 124 14.47 11.37 -29.80
CA VAL A 124 14.27 12.06 -28.51
C VAL A 124 12.78 12.16 -28.17
N ARG A 125 11.94 12.57 -29.13
CA ARG A 125 10.49 12.65 -28.91
C ARG A 125 9.87 11.29 -28.59
N SER A 126 10.30 10.24 -29.29
CA SER A 126 9.78 8.88 -29.06
C SER A 126 10.14 8.37 -27.67
N LEU A 127 11.39 8.54 -27.26
CA LEU A 127 11.88 8.12 -25.93
C LEU A 127 11.20 8.89 -24.80
N LEU A 128 11.06 10.22 -24.94
CA LEU A 128 10.32 11.03 -23.95
C LEU A 128 8.85 10.58 -23.85
N ARG A 129 8.18 10.32 -24.97
CA ARG A 129 6.80 9.81 -24.95
C ARG A 129 6.67 8.45 -24.25
N LEU A 130 7.66 7.56 -24.43
CA LEU A 130 7.68 6.26 -23.74
C LEU A 130 7.90 6.43 -22.24
N LYS A 131 8.80 7.34 -21.83
CA LYS A 131 8.99 7.72 -20.42
C LYS A 131 7.70 8.25 -19.82
N ASP A 132 7.07 9.25 -20.45
CA ASP A 132 5.82 9.85 -19.95
C ASP A 132 4.71 8.81 -19.76
N TYR A 133 4.58 7.87 -20.70
CA TYR A 133 3.61 6.78 -20.60
C TYR A 133 3.90 5.81 -19.45
N ASN A 134 5.17 5.45 -19.26
CA ASN A 134 5.59 4.59 -18.14
C ASN A 134 5.39 5.29 -16.79
N ASP A 135 5.74 6.57 -16.69
CA ASP A 135 5.53 7.39 -15.50
C ASP A 135 4.03 7.48 -15.17
N GLU A 136 3.17 7.69 -16.17
CA GLU A 136 1.70 7.69 -16.00
C GLU A 136 1.17 6.33 -15.53
N LEU A 137 1.65 5.23 -16.12
CA LEU A 137 1.23 3.88 -15.77
C LEU A 137 1.64 3.52 -14.33
N GLN A 138 2.86 3.88 -13.92
CA GLN A 138 3.34 3.71 -12.55
C GLN A 138 2.47 4.51 -11.57
N GLN A 139 2.16 5.76 -11.87
CA GLN A 139 1.30 6.58 -11.02
C GLN A 139 -0.11 5.99 -10.89
N LYS A 140 -0.70 5.51 -12.00
CA LYS A 140 -2.00 4.81 -11.97
C LYS A 140 -1.95 3.55 -11.10
N ASN A 141 -0.87 2.77 -11.20
CA ASN A 141 -0.70 1.57 -10.38
C ASN A 141 -0.55 1.90 -8.89
N ILE A 142 0.15 2.98 -8.53
CA ILE A 142 0.25 3.45 -7.15
C ILE A 142 -1.12 3.87 -6.62
N LEU A 143 -1.88 4.65 -7.40
CA LEU A 143 -3.23 5.08 -7.03
C LEU A 143 -4.18 3.89 -6.89
N LEU A 144 -4.10 2.91 -7.79
CA LEU A 144 -4.89 1.69 -7.72
C LEU A 144 -4.57 0.91 -6.44
N ARG A 145 -3.28 0.75 -6.11
CA ARG A 145 -2.83 0.12 -4.85
C ARG A 145 -3.39 0.83 -3.62
N GLN A 146 -3.30 2.16 -3.57
CA GLN A 146 -3.82 2.97 -2.48
C GLN A 146 -5.34 2.94 -2.37
N ALA A 147 -6.06 2.80 -3.49
CA ALA A 147 -7.50 2.64 -3.47
C ALA A 147 -7.89 1.26 -2.93
N LEU A 148 -7.23 0.19 -3.40
CA LEU A 148 -7.49 -1.18 -2.95
C LEU A 148 -7.15 -1.39 -1.48
N SER A 149 -6.07 -0.81 -0.97
CA SER A 149 -5.64 -0.95 0.43
C SER A 149 -6.64 -0.39 1.45
N ARG A 150 -7.63 0.41 1.00
CA ARG A 150 -8.71 0.90 1.86
C ARG A 150 -9.83 -0.13 2.06
N TYR A 151 -9.93 -1.10 1.16
CA TYR A 151 -10.99 -2.10 1.14
C TYR A 151 -10.47 -3.50 1.46
N VAL A 152 -9.16 -3.70 1.32
CA VAL A 152 -8.54 -5.02 1.36
C VAL A 152 -7.18 -4.91 2.06
N VAL A 153 -6.85 -5.88 2.92
CA VAL A 153 -5.57 -5.92 3.63
C VAL A 153 -4.40 -6.00 2.63
N GLU A 154 -3.25 -5.39 2.96
CA GLU A 154 -2.10 -5.25 2.06
C GLU A 154 -1.61 -6.60 1.51
N GLU A 155 -1.56 -7.66 2.32
CA GLU A 155 -1.17 -8.99 1.86
C GLU A 155 -2.09 -9.51 0.76
N VAL A 156 -3.40 -9.33 0.92
CA VAL A 156 -4.38 -9.73 -0.08
C VAL A 156 -4.27 -8.86 -1.33
N ALA A 157 -4.14 -7.53 -1.17
CA ALA A 157 -3.99 -6.63 -2.30
C ALA A 157 -2.76 -7.02 -3.15
N ASN A 158 -1.67 -7.42 -2.49
CA ASN A 158 -0.47 -7.94 -3.14
C ASN A 158 -0.73 -9.26 -3.89
N GLU A 159 -1.50 -10.18 -3.33
CA GLU A 159 -1.89 -11.43 -4.01
C GLU A 159 -2.76 -11.18 -5.25
N ILE A 160 -3.74 -10.27 -5.16
CA ILE A 160 -4.61 -9.87 -6.28
C ILE A 160 -3.77 -9.25 -7.40
N LEU A 161 -2.88 -8.31 -7.06
CA LEU A 161 -2.05 -7.60 -8.02
C LEU A 161 -0.96 -8.48 -8.64
N ALA A 162 -0.48 -9.49 -7.93
CA ALA A 162 0.53 -10.42 -8.43
C ALA A 162 -0.02 -11.42 -9.47
N GLN A 163 -1.33 -11.42 -9.75
CA GLN A 163 -2.02 -12.29 -10.73
C GLN A 163 -1.72 -13.80 -10.57
N LYS A 164 -1.21 -14.24 -9.41
CA LYS A 164 -0.70 -15.63 -9.29
C LYS A 164 -1.82 -16.67 -9.42
N HIS A 165 -3.07 -16.33 -9.08
CA HIS A 165 -4.18 -17.30 -9.13
C HIS A 165 -5.57 -16.65 -9.30
N PRO A 166 -6.10 -16.45 -10.51
CA PRO A 166 -7.46 -15.92 -10.72
C PRO A 166 -8.56 -16.78 -10.07
N ASN A 167 -8.30 -18.07 -9.82
CA ASN A 167 -9.26 -19.04 -9.29
C ASN A 167 -9.10 -19.34 -7.78
N LEU A 168 -8.22 -18.65 -7.04
CA LEU A 168 -8.09 -18.90 -5.59
C LEU A 168 -9.25 -18.28 -4.78
N TYR A 169 -9.96 -17.31 -5.37
CA TYR A 169 -10.81 -16.35 -4.66
C TYR A 169 -12.27 -16.80 -4.44
N LEU A 170 -12.59 -18.09 -4.52
CA LEU A 170 -13.92 -18.62 -4.16
C LEU A 170 -13.84 -19.88 -3.28
N ASN A 171 -12.65 -20.19 -2.75
CA ASN A 171 -12.45 -21.34 -1.89
C ASN A 171 -12.29 -20.87 -0.45
N GLY A 172 -13.22 -21.26 0.42
CA GLY A 172 -13.07 -21.11 1.86
C GLY A 172 -12.08 -22.15 2.38
N GLN A 173 -11.18 -21.74 3.26
CA GLN A 173 -10.35 -22.67 4.03
C GLN A 173 -10.90 -22.78 5.45
N SER A 174 -10.89 -24.00 6.01
CA SER A 174 -11.11 -24.16 7.43
C SER A 174 -9.87 -23.67 8.16
N SER A 175 -10.03 -22.69 9.04
CA SER A 175 -8.93 -22.09 9.80
C SER A 175 -9.38 -21.79 11.21
N ARG A 176 -8.48 -22.01 12.15
CA ARG A 176 -8.69 -21.58 13.54
C ARG A 176 -8.44 -20.09 13.63
N VAL A 177 -9.47 -19.34 13.96
CA VAL A 177 -9.41 -17.87 14.01
C VAL A 177 -9.86 -17.36 15.37
N THR A 178 -9.39 -16.16 15.72
CA THR A 178 -9.93 -15.38 16.83
C THR A 178 -10.71 -14.21 16.26
N VAL A 179 -12.02 -14.19 16.46
CA VAL A 179 -12.93 -13.15 15.96
C VAL A 179 -13.19 -12.11 17.04
N LEU A 180 -13.14 -10.83 16.67
CA LEU A 180 -13.38 -9.67 17.51
C LEU A 180 -14.55 -8.86 16.96
N TYR A 181 -15.51 -8.56 17.82
CA TYR A 181 -16.59 -7.60 17.59
C TYR A 181 -16.45 -6.46 18.59
N ALA A 182 -16.41 -5.22 18.11
CA ALA A 182 -16.37 -4.02 18.94
C ALA A 182 -17.51 -3.09 18.56
N ASN A 183 -18.36 -2.71 19.50
CA ASN A 183 -19.57 -1.94 19.24
C ASN A 183 -19.75 -0.76 20.21
N ILE A 184 -20.34 0.32 19.71
CA ILE A 184 -20.46 1.58 20.45
C ILE A 184 -21.75 1.56 21.30
N ARG A 185 -21.59 1.61 22.62
CA ARG A 185 -22.71 1.72 23.56
C ARG A 185 -23.28 3.12 23.58
N GLY A 186 -24.62 3.20 23.55
CA GLY A 186 -25.36 4.46 23.60
C GLY A 186 -25.53 5.15 22.25
N PHE A 187 -25.03 4.56 21.16
CA PHE A 187 -24.99 5.20 19.85
C PHE A 187 -26.37 5.44 19.21
N CYS A 188 -27.32 4.50 19.34
CA CYS A 188 -28.70 4.69 18.84
C CYS A 188 -29.37 5.98 19.33
N ARG A 189 -29.06 6.44 20.55
CA ARG A 189 -29.63 7.68 21.11
C ARG A 189 -29.08 8.93 20.43
N LEU A 190 -27.88 8.87 19.84
CA LEU A 190 -27.28 9.99 19.12
C LEU A 190 -27.99 10.26 17.79
N PHE A 191 -28.40 9.21 17.06
CA PHE A 191 -29.17 9.37 15.81
C PHE A 191 -30.48 10.14 16.01
N ALA A 192 -31.13 9.97 17.17
CA ALA A 192 -32.38 10.65 17.48
C ALA A 192 -32.18 12.14 17.84
N SER A 193 -30.96 12.55 18.17
CA SER A 193 -30.67 13.87 18.75
C SER A 193 -29.74 14.75 17.92
N HIS A 194 -29.18 14.22 16.82
CA HIS A 194 -28.21 14.90 15.96
C HIS A 194 -28.52 14.69 14.48
N ASP A 195 -28.04 15.60 13.63
CA ASP A 195 -28.12 15.41 12.18
C ASP A 195 -27.16 14.31 11.68
N ALA A 196 -27.46 13.78 10.49
CA ALA A 196 -26.69 12.69 9.90
C ALA A 196 -25.20 13.04 9.65
N GLN A 197 -24.89 14.31 9.34
CA GLN A 197 -23.51 14.71 9.07
C GLN A 197 -22.68 14.67 10.36
N MET A 198 -23.24 15.11 11.47
CA MET A 198 -22.61 15.06 12.77
C MET A 198 -22.37 13.61 13.20
N VAL A 199 -23.36 12.73 13.02
CA VAL A 199 -23.21 11.31 13.35
C VAL A 199 -22.10 10.65 12.53
N ILE A 200 -22.04 10.91 11.23
CA ILE A 200 -20.98 10.38 10.36
C ILE A 200 -19.60 10.92 10.76
N ARG A 201 -19.48 12.22 11.08
CA ARG A 201 -18.22 12.80 11.56
C ARG A 201 -17.75 12.14 12.86
N MET A 202 -18.68 11.87 13.78
CA MET A 202 -18.37 11.19 15.05
C MET A 202 -17.89 9.75 14.81
N LEU A 203 -18.60 8.98 13.98
CA LEU A 203 -18.18 7.61 13.63
C LEU A 203 -16.81 7.60 12.98
N ASN A 204 -16.59 8.47 11.99
CA ASN A 204 -15.30 8.53 11.30
C ASN A 204 -14.16 8.90 12.27
N SER A 205 -14.38 9.84 13.19
CA SER A 205 -13.39 10.18 14.21
C SER A 205 -13.09 9.02 15.17
N ILE A 206 -14.07 8.17 15.46
CA ILE A 206 -13.87 6.98 16.29
C ILE A 206 -13.08 5.92 15.50
N TYR A 207 -13.52 5.60 14.28
CA TYR A 207 -12.91 4.58 13.44
C TYR A 207 -11.48 4.94 13.04
N GLU A 208 -11.18 6.23 12.81
CA GLU A 208 -9.83 6.72 12.55
C GLU A 208 -8.86 6.42 13.71
N LYS A 209 -9.36 6.25 14.94
CA LYS A 209 -8.56 5.83 16.09
C LYS A 209 -8.57 4.33 16.35
N LEU A 210 -9.70 3.65 16.15
CA LEU A 210 -9.84 2.24 16.50
C LEU A 210 -9.31 1.29 15.42
N VAL A 211 -9.57 1.59 14.15
CA VAL A 211 -9.27 0.67 13.03
C VAL A 211 -7.77 0.47 12.82
N PRO A 212 -6.89 1.49 12.90
CA PRO A 212 -5.45 1.30 12.79
C PRO A 212 -4.87 0.29 13.79
N ILE A 213 -5.45 0.21 14.99
CA ILE A 213 -5.02 -0.72 16.06
C ILE A 213 -5.14 -2.18 15.61
N ILE A 214 -6.15 -2.52 14.79
CA ILE A 214 -6.30 -3.87 14.22
C ILE A 214 -5.05 -4.24 13.43
N PHE A 215 -4.62 -3.33 12.54
CA PHE A 215 -3.46 -3.54 11.67
C PHE A 215 -2.14 -3.51 12.44
N GLU A 216 -1.99 -2.63 13.45
CA GLU A 216 -0.81 -2.59 14.34
C GLU A 216 -0.58 -3.94 15.04
N HIS A 217 -1.65 -4.64 15.39
CA HIS A 217 -1.62 -5.97 15.98
C HIS A 217 -1.70 -7.12 14.96
N ARG A 218 -1.57 -6.84 13.65
CA ARG A 218 -1.63 -7.81 12.54
C ARG A 218 -2.95 -8.59 12.46
N GLY A 219 -4.06 -7.94 12.82
CA GLY A 219 -5.40 -8.43 12.57
C GLY A 219 -5.87 -8.11 11.15
N THR A 220 -6.86 -8.87 10.71
CA THR A 220 -7.58 -8.64 9.46
C THR A 220 -8.86 -7.87 9.78
N PHE A 221 -8.99 -6.66 9.24
CA PHE A 221 -10.27 -5.94 9.25
C PHE A 221 -11.26 -6.69 8.36
N ASP A 222 -12.47 -6.93 8.87
CA ASP A 222 -13.53 -7.62 8.13
C ASP A 222 -14.52 -6.60 7.55
N LYS A 223 -15.37 -5.99 8.38
CA LYS A 223 -16.30 -4.95 7.93
C LYS A 223 -16.85 -4.09 9.07
N TYR A 224 -17.64 -3.10 8.68
CA TYR A 224 -18.54 -2.40 9.59
C TYR A 224 -19.92 -3.06 9.56
N ILE A 225 -20.52 -3.30 10.73
CA ILE A 225 -21.91 -3.77 10.85
C ILE A 225 -22.67 -2.75 11.70
N GLY A 226 -23.32 -1.79 11.03
CA GLY A 226 -23.89 -0.63 11.70
C GLY A 226 -22.79 0.25 12.32
N ASP A 227 -22.82 0.39 13.64
CA ASP A 227 -21.81 1.07 14.46
C ASP A 227 -20.75 0.13 15.06
N ALA A 228 -20.82 -1.16 14.73
CA ALA A 228 -19.82 -2.15 15.13
C ALA A 228 -18.69 -2.28 14.10
N VAL A 229 -17.48 -2.53 14.61
CA VAL A 229 -16.29 -2.92 13.87
C VAL A 229 -16.05 -4.41 14.09
N THR A 230 -15.85 -5.16 13.01
CA THR A 230 -15.49 -6.57 13.05
C THR A 230 -14.08 -6.78 12.52
N ALA A 231 -13.36 -7.68 13.19
CA ALA A 231 -12.01 -8.07 12.81
C ALA A 231 -11.75 -9.52 13.22
N PHE A 232 -10.74 -10.14 12.63
CA PHE A 232 -10.30 -11.47 13.03
C PHE A 232 -8.79 -11.65 12.88
N PHE A 233 -8.27 -12.66 13.57
CA PHE A 233 -6.87 -13.01 13.63
C PHE A 233 -6.70 -14.49 13.29
N GLY A 234 -5.58 -14.85 12.66
CA GLY A 234 -5.29 -16.21 12.20
C GLY A 234 -5.60 -16.52 10.75
N ALA A 235 -6.09 -15.53 10.00
CA ALA A 235 -6.23 -15.59 8.55
C ALA A 235 -6.14 -14.17 7.95
N PRO A 236 -5.61 -13.98 6.73
CA PRO A 236 -5.05 -15.02 5.84
C PRO A 236 -3.72 -15.60 6.33
N VAL A 237 -3.03 -14.89 7.23
CA VAL A 237 -1.78 -15.32 7.85
C VAL A 237 -2.05 -15.76 9.29
N HIS A 238 -1.55 -16.96 9.64
CA HIS A 238 -1.65 -17.50 11.00
C HIS A 238 -0.40 -17.17 11.82
N TYR A 239 -0.61 -16.78 13.09
CA TYR A 239 0.44 -16.60 14.07
C TYR A 239 0.14 -17.40 15.36
N PRO A 240 1.15 -17.95 16.05
CA PRO A 240 0.92 -18.70 17.29
C PRO A 240 0.22 -17.91 18.40
N ASP A 241 0.30 -16.58 18.36
CA ASP A 241 -0.22 -15.65 19.36
C ASP A 241 -1.46 -14.87 18.89
N ASP A 242 -2.18 -15.35 17.87
CA ASP A 242 -3.38 -14.69 17.31
C ASP A 242 -4.42 -14.30 18.38
N SER A 243 -4.74 -15.21 19.31
CA SER A 243 -5.67 -14.92 20.40
C SER A 243 -5.15 -13.84 21.35
N THR A 244 -3.84 -13.79 21.57
CA THR A 244 -3.21 -12.75 22.41
C THR A 244 -3.27 -11.39 21.70
N ARG A 245 -2.95 -11.35 20.40
CA ARG A 245 -3.06 -10.13 19.57
C ARG A 245 -4.48 -9.58 19.55
N ALA A 246 -5.49 -10.45 19.45
CA ALA A 246 -6.90 -10.04 19.48
C ALA A 246 -7.28 -9.37 20.81
N VAL A 247 -6.88 -9.95 21.94
CA VAL A 247 -7.16 -9.36 23.26
C VAL A 247 -6.36 -8.06 23.47
N GLN A 248 -5.10 -8.01 23.02
CA GLN A 248 -4.29 -6.78 23.05
C GLN A 248 -4.93 -5.66 22.22
N THR A 249 -5.44 -5.99 21.04
CA THR A 249 -6.21 -5.08 20.17
C THR A 249 -7.41 -4.51 20.92
N ALA A 250 -8.20 -5.37 21.57
CA ALA A 250 -9.36 -4.94 22.35
C ALA A 250 -9.01 -4.01 23.51
N VAL A 251 -7.93 -4.31 24.26
CA VAL A 251 -7.44 -3.45 25.35
C VAL A 251 -6.97 -2.11 24.81
N ALA A 252 -6.21 -2.09 23.71
CA ALA A 252 -5.75 -0.88 23.06
C ALA A 252 -6.93 -0.05 22.52
N MET A 253 -7.94 -0.68 21.93
CA MET A 253 -9.19 -0.02 21.51
C MET A 253 -9.93 0.63 22.67
N GLN A 254 -10.08 -0.06 23.81
CA GLN A 254 -10.70 0.53 25.01
C GLN A 254 -9.91 1.75 25.52
N GLY A 255 -8.57 1.67 25.50
CA GLY A 255 -7.69 2.78 25.85
C GLY A 255 -7.84 3.98 24.91
N ALA A 256 -7.77 3.74 23.60
CA ALA A 256 -7.93 4.76 22.57
C ALA A 256 -9.31 5.42 22.62
N PHE A 257 -10.38 4.63 22.79
CA PHE A 257 -11.74 5.15 22.94
C PHE A 257 -11.88 6.02 24.19
N SER A 258 -11.32 5.57 25.32
CA SER A 258 -11.33 6.32 26.57
C SER A 258 -10.57 7.64 26.46
N GLN A 259 -9.47 7.66 25.71
CA GLN A 259 -8.71 8.88 25.43
C GLN A 259 -9.52 9.83 24.53
N LEU A 260 -10.13 9.33 23.47
CA LEU A 260 -10.95 10.13 22.57
C LEU A 260 -12.14 10.77 23.30
N LYS A 261 -12.75 10.06 24.25
CA LYS A 261 -13.80 10.62 25.12
C LYS A 261 -13.34 11.80 25.98
N LYS A 262 -12.07 11.85 26.38
CA LYS A 262 -11.50 12.97 27.14
C LYS A 262 -11.26 14.18 26.24
N GLU A 263 -10.91 13.93 24.99
CA GLU A 263 -10.63 14.96 23.98
C GLU A 263 -11.90 15.56 23.38
N GLN A 264 -12.97 14.75 23.26
CA GLN A 264 -14.22 15.13 22.62
C GLN A 264 -15.41 14.96 23.57
N ALA A 265 -15.90 16.08 24.10
CA ALA A 265 -17.05 16.09 25.02
C ALA A 265 -18.33 15.47 24.42
N SER A 266 -18.49 15.52 23.10
CA SER A 266 -19.61 14.89 22.38
C SER A 266 -19.65 13.36 22.53
N LEU A 267 -18.54 12.72 22.89
CA LEU A 267 -18.44 11.27 23.07
C LEU A 267 -18.58 10.83 24.53
N ALA A 268 -18.71 11.76 25.48
CA ALA A 268 -18.65 11.46 26.91
C ALA A 268 -19.69 10.41 27.36
N ALA A 269 -20.88 10.43 26.76
CA ALA A 269 -21.98 9.51 27.06
C ALA A 269 -21.86 8.13 26.39
N LEU A 270 -20.89 7.95 25.50
CA LEU A 270 -20.70 6.69 24.77
C LEU A 270 -19.80 5.72 25.53
N GLY A 271 -19.90 4.45 25.20
CA GLY A 271 -18.99 3.39 25.65
C GLY A 271 -18.58 2.49 24.50
N LEU A 272 -17.62 1.60 24.74
CA LEU A 272 -17.25 0.55 23.80
C LEU A 272 -17.44 -0.80 24.50
N GLY A 273 -18.22 -1.69 23.91
CA GLY A 273 -18.34 -3.09 24.33
C GLY A 273 -17.61 -3.98 23.32
N ILE A 274 -16.84 -4.96 23.80
CA ILE A 274 -16.06 -5.84 22.93
C ILE A 274 -16.30 -7.30 23.30
N GLY A 275 -16.52 -8.15 22.29
CA GLY A 275 -16.60 -9.60 22.41
C GLY A 275 -15.54 -10.28 21.55
N ILE A 276 -14.90 -11.32 22.09
CA ILE A 276 -13.85 -12.08 21.40
C ILE A 276 -14.10 -13.58 21.56
N PHE A 277 -14.03 -14.31 20.45
CA PHE A 277 -14.19 -15.76 20.44
C PHE A 277 -13.13 -16.42 19.57
N THR A 278 -12.53 -17.51 20.06
CA THR A 278 -11.57 -18.33 19.30
C THR A 278 -12.18 -19.67 18.92
N GLY A 279 -12.14 -20.03 17.64
CA GLY A 279 -12.59 -21.34 17.17
C GLY A 279 -12.31 -21.59 15.70
N ASP A 280 -12.68 -22.79 15.24
CA ASP A 280 -12.55 -23.17 13.84
C ASP A 280 -13.70 -22.57 13.02
N ALA A 281 -13.35 -21.87 11.96
CA ALA A 281 -14.28 -21.20 11.06
C ALA A 281 -13.92 -21.47 9.59
N VAL A 282 -14.83 -21.13 8.69
CA VAL A 282 -14.52 -21.06 7.26
C VAL A 282 -14.12 -19.61 6.96
N VAL A 283 -12.93 -19.40 6.42
CA VAL A 283 -12.44 -18.07 6.02
C VAL A 283 -12.17 -18.06 4.53
N GLY A 284 -12.63 -17.02 3.84
CA GLY A 284 -12.43 -16.88 2.41
C GLY A 284 -13.18 -15.69 1.84
N TYR A 285 -13.07 -15.51 0.53
CA TYR A 285 -13.88 -14.53 -0.18
C TYR A 285 -15.26 -15.10 -0.47
N ILE A 286 -16.26 -14.27 -0.21
CA ILE A 286 -17.66 -14.61 -0.40
C ILE A 286 -18.35 -13.45 -1.08
N GLY A 287 -19.11 -13.77 -2.13
CA GLY A 287 -19.84 -12.76 -2.88
C GLY A 287 -19.99 -13.12 -4.35
N SER A 288 -20.12 -12.09 -5.18
CA SER A 288 -20.21 -12.17 -6.64
C SER A 288 -19.08 -11.39 -7.29
N GLU A 289 -18.95 -11.45 -8.61
CA GLU A 289 -17.96 -10.64 -9.36
C GLU A 289 -18.05 -9.13 -9.07
N GLN A 290 -19.22 -8.63 -8.62
CA GLN A 290 -19.46 -7.22 -8.36
C GLN A 290 -19.25 -6.81 -6.89
N ALA A 291 -19.27 -7.76 -5.96
CA ALA A 291 -19.14 -7.50 -4.52
C ALA A 291 -18.56 -8.72 -3.83
N MET A 292 -17.36 -8.58 -3.25
CA MET A 292 -16.64 -9.66 -2.56
C MET A 292 -16.18 -9.18 -1.20
N ASP A 293 -16.44 -9.98 -0.17
CA ASP A 293 -15.92 -9.76 1.18
C ASP A 293 -15.00 -10.93 1.55
N TYR A 294 -13.77 -10.63 1.96
CA TYR A 294 -12.94 -11.62 2.67
C TYR A 294 -13.37 -11.66 4.12
N THR A 295 -14.03 -12.73 4.55
CA THR A 295 -14.74 -12.74 5.83
C THR A 295 -14.68 -14.10 6.51
N VAL A 296 -15.07 -14.13 7.78
CA VAL A 296 -15.16 -15.33 8.60
C VAL A 296 -16.61 -15.78 8.65
N LEU A 297 -16.85 -17.06 8.35
CA LEU A 297 -18.14 -17.71 8.46
C LEU A 297 -18.16 -18.79 9.52
N GLY A 298 -19.34 -18.90 10.13
CA GLY A 298 -19.69 -19.97 11.04
C GLY A 298 -19.69 -19.53 12.49
N TRP A 299 -19.72 -20.55 13.35
CA TRP A 299 -19.96 -20.39 14.78
C TRP A 299 -19.09 -19.35 15.50
N PRO A 300 -17.78 -19.21 15.22
CA PRO A 300 -16.96 -18.21 15.90
C PRO A 300 -17.44 -16.76 15.72
N ALA A 301 -17.99 -16.41 14.56
CA ALA A 301 -18.50 -15.06 14.30
C ALA A 301 -19.78 -14.79 15.11
N ASP A 302 -20.71 -15.74 15.14
CA ASP A 302 -21.96 -15.62 15.89
C ASP A 302 -21.70 -15.58 17.40
N ALA A 303 -20.78 -16.39 17.90
CA ALA A 303 -20.42 -16.42 19.32
C ALA A 303 -19.68 -15.14 19.76
N ALA A 304 -18.76 -14.61 18.94
CA ALA A 304 -18.10 -13.33 19.23
C ALA A 304 -19.10 -12.17 19.28
N LYS A 305 -20.06 -12.14 18.35
CA LYS A 305 -21.14 -11.15 18.33
C LYS A 305 -22.04 -11.25 19.56
N ALA A 306 -22.38 -12.45 20.02
CA ALA A 306 -23.20 -12.64 21.21
C ALA A 306 -22.47 -12.24 22.51
N LEU A 307 -21.18 -12.55 22.60
CA LEU A 307 -20.31 -12.04 23.67
C LEU A 307 -20.26 -10.51 23.65
N GLU A 308 -20.08 -9.91 22.47
CA GLU A 308 -20.08 -8.46 22.33
C GLU A 308 -21.41 -7.90 22.80
N ALA A 309 -22.55 -8.39 22.31
CA ALA A 309 -23.87 -7.89 22.68
C ALA A 309 -24.15 -7.94 24.20
N SER A 310 -23.51 -8.86 24.93
CA SER A 310 -23.63 -9.01 26.38
C SER A 310 -22.64 -8.15 27.18
N ALA A 311 -21.69 -7.50 26.51
CA ALA A 311 -20.66 -6.68 27.16
C ALA A 311 -21.18 -5.27 27.48
N ASP A 312 -21.04 -4.82 28.73
CA ASP A 312 -21.33 -3.44 29.10
C ASP A 312 -20.28 -2.46 28.53
N ALA A 313 -20.57 -1.15 28.66
CA ALA A 313 -19.63 -0.11 28.29
C ALA A 313 -18.30 -0.26 29.07
N GLY A 314 -17.19 -0.38 28.34
CA GLY A 314 -15.85 -0.57 28.89
C GLY A 314 -15.47 -2.04 29.13
N GLN A 315 -16.36 -2.99 28.84
CA GLN A 315 -16.06 -4.42 29.02
C GLN A 315 -15.50 -5.07 27.76
N ILE A 316 -14.64 -6.06 27.99
CA ILE A 316 -14.14 -7.00 27.00
C ILE A 316 -14.51 -8.40 27.50
N LEU A 317 -15.36 -9.11 26.77
CA LEU A 317 -15.76 -10.47 27.08
C LEU A 317 -15.07 -11.47 26.14
N ILE A 318 -14.51 -12.52 26.70
CA ILE A 318 -13.81 -13.58 25.96
C ILE A 318 -14.38 -14.96 26.28
N ASP A 319 -14.22 -15.89 25.36
CA ASP A 319 -14.58 -17.29 25.54
C ASP A 319 -13.49 -18.09 26.30
N PRO A 320 -13.82 -19.28 26.85
CA PRO A 320 -12.86 -20.13 27.56
C PRO A 320 -11.62 -20.52 26.74
N THR A 321 -11.76 -20.69 25.42
CA THR A 321 -10.68 -21.04 24.51
C THR A 321 -9.68 -19.89 24.40
N THR A 322 -10.18 -18.67 24.20
CA THR A 322 -9.35 -17.45 24.21
C THR A 322 -8.66 -17.28 25.56
N GLN A 323 -9.38 -17.44 26.67
CA GLN A 323 -8.81 -17.33 28.02
C GLN A 323 -7.67 -18.34 28.25
N THR A 324 -7.87 -19.59 27.84
CA THR A 324 -6.85 -20.65 27.97
C THR A 324 -5.61 -20.34 27.14
N ALA A 325 -5.78 -19.78 25.93
CA ALA A 325 -4.66 -19.42 25.05
C ALA A 325 -3.77 -18.31 25.64
N LEU A 326 -4.33 -17.39 26.42
CA LEU A 326 -3.55 -16.33 27.08
C LEU A 326 -2.94 -16.78 28.41
N GLY A 327 -3.51 -17.78 29.09
CA GLY A 327 -3.03 -18.27 30.38
C GLY A 327 -2.87 -17.15 31.41
N ASP A 328 -1.72 -17.11 32.09
CA ASP A 328 -1.42 -16.12 33.15
C ASP A 328 -1.19 -14.70 32.61
N ALA A 329 -1.08 -14.52 31.29
CA ALA A 329 -0.93 -13.20 30.68
C ALA A 329 -2.20 -12.34 30.80
N VAL A 330 -3.36 -12.94 31.10
CA VAL A 330 -4.64 -12.23 31.23
C VAL A 330 -5.27 -12.45 32.62
N ARG A 331 -5.70 -11.36 33.24
CA ARG A 331 -6.51 -11.43 34.46
C ARG A 331 -7.98 -11.34 34.07
N VAL A 332 -8.77 -12.34 34.47
CA VAL A 332 -10.19 -12.44 34.09
C VAL A 332 -11.13 -12.62 35.27
N ARG A 333 -12.42 -12.37 35.04
CA ARG A 333 -13.53 -12.68 35.95
C ARG A 333 -14.63 -13.44 35.20
N ALA A 334 -15.07 -14.58 35.74
CA ALA A 334 -16.20 -15.32 35.17
C ALA A 334 -17.50 -14.49 35.24
N ARG A 335 -18.32 -14.57 34.19
CA ARG A 335 -19.63 -13.91 34.09
C ARG A 335 -20.77 -14.94 34.10
N GLU A 336 -22.01 -14.50 34.02
CA GLU A 336 -23.12 -15.44 33.90
C GLU A 336 -23.06 -16.19 32.55
N PRO A 337 -23.37 -17.51 32.53
CA PRO A 337 -23.41 -18.27 31.30
C PRO A 337 -24.39 -17.66 30.28
N LEU A 338 -23.92 -17.51 29.05
CA LEU A 338 -24.70 -16.99 27.93
C LEU A 338 -25.26 -18.15 27.12
N GLN A 339 -26.56 -18.11 26.86
CA GLN A 339 -27.18 -19.03 25.91
C GLN A 339 -27.07 -18.43 24.51
N LEU A 340 -26.47 -19.19 23.61
CA LEU A 340 -26.22 -18.75 22.25
C LEU A 340 -27.31 -19.27 21.33
N ASP A 341 -27.87 -18.40 20.50
CA ASP A 341 -28.92 -18.74 19.56
C ASP A 341 -28.45 -19.84 18.60
N GLY A 342 -29.24 -20.92 18.49
CA GLY A 342 -28.93 -22.04 17.59
C GLY A 342 -27.95 -23.09 18.14
N ALA A 343 -27.36 -22.92 19.32
CA ALA A 343 -26.55 -23.95 19.96
C ALA A 343 -27.25 -24.63 21.15
N GLN A 344 -27.00 -25.93 21.30
CA GLN A 344 -27.37 -26.69 22.50
C GLN A 344 -26.42 -26.42 23.68
N THR A 345 -25.50 -25.47 23.54
CA THR A 345 -24.38 -25.27 24.47
C THR A 345 -24.45 -23.88 25.10
N THR A 346 -24.31 -23.84 26.42
CA THR A 346 -24.13 -22.60 27.18
C THR A 346 -22.66 -22.20 27.13
N LEU A 347 -22.37 -20.94 26.79
CA LEU A 347 -21.01 -20.40 26.79
C LEU A 347 -20.74 -19.72 28.14
N GLN A 348 -19.61 -20.04 28.78
CA GLN A 348 -19.16 -19.37 30.00
C GLN A 348 -18.25 -18.18 29.64
N PRO A 349 -18.71 -16.91 29.72
CA PRO A 349 -17.90 -15.77 29.36
C PRO A 349 -16.93 -15.38 30.48
N PHE A 350 -15.83 -14.76 30.08
CA PHE A 350 -14.85 -14.16 30.99
C PHE A 350 -14.64 -12.69 30.66
N GLU A 351 -14.79 -11.81 31.65
CA GLU A 351 -14.48 -10.39 31.56
C GLU A 351 -12.97 -10.17 31.75
N VAL A 352 -12.32 -9.50 30.81
CA VAL A 352 -10.89 -9.16 30.91
C VAL A 352 -10.71 -7.94 31.81
N LEU A 353 -9.93 -8.12 32.88
CA LEU A 353 -9.62 -7.09 33.87
C LEU A 353 -8.23 -6.46 33.69
N GLY A 354 -7.46 -6.95 32.72
CA GLY A 354 -6.11 -6.48 32.40
C GLY A 354 -5.25 -7.58 31.76
N ILE A 355 -4.21 -7.13 31.06
CA ILE A 355 -3.18 -7.99 30.46
C ILE A 355 -1.81 -7.63 31.06
N HIS A 356 -0.99 -8.63 31.33
CA HIS A 356 0.41 -8.45 31.69
C HIS A 356 1.23 -8.50 30.40
N SER A 357 1.97 -7.43 30.10
CA SER A 357 2.99 -7.47 29.07
C SER A 357 4.13 -8.34 29.56
N ASN A 358 4.19 -9.60 29.09
CA ASN A 358 5.44 -10.35 29.12
C ASN A 358 6.41 -9.68 28.15
N GLY A 359 7.05 -8.61 28.61
CA GLY A 359 8.22 -8.05 27.96
C GLY A 359 9.33 -9.09 28.03
N LYS A 360 9.55 -9.80 26.92
CA LYS A 360 10.92 -10.23 26.61
C LYS A 360 11.67 -8.96 26.22
N ASN A 361 12.46 -8.44 27.16
CA ASN A 361 13.62 -7.62 26.83
C ASN A 361 14.56 -8.39 25.91
#